data_AF-A0A497LX91-F1
#
_entry.id   AF-A0A497LX91-F1
#
_cell.length_a   1.000
_cell.length_b   1.000
_cell.length_c   1.000
_cell.angle_alpha   90.00
_cell.angle_beta   90.00
_cell.angle_gamma   90.00
#
_symmetry.space_group_name_H-M   'P 1'
#
loop_
_entity.id
_entity.type
_entity.pdbx_description
1 polymer ?
#
loop_
_entity_poly.entity_id
_entity_poly.type
_entity_poly.pdbx_seq_one_letter_code
_entity_poly.pdbx_strand_id
1 'polypeptide(L)'
;MNETLNETGKSVEEAFNNLSSGLSSQISEKIVDYQSAAAQLSKRIQKSLESIAETGTSTFDTSLESIEKAFTSILDQLKNIEEIIKKTQTELLEKINSSKISMAEEINKTQRDVEETMNLHGSKVESDLKALEENIKSELEKTSSSVRSSLSSHLESASRDFETKMTSFAADVRGKVDNVAAKVSSYLTSSKGEVSDLIRSRAEEYKSVTSGVSDDIKAAFEKAVSTADQQKDELVSSIGGVINRGLGEIEKTFETVKSEAKNKISPLKDIIDRFSEVTDLFVLPDKKIVEQYMTNIVGKAKSSLFAVVPADMENVLSAFSTVKPTVSVQIVTDKLTDQVSKLAEIENIKVKILPELEYIGVSRDREEVVFASIKEEVKGVASTMTSYIELFTRFLRDSWLKAKPPS
;
A
#
# COMPACT_ATOMS: atom_id res chain seq x y z
N MET A 1 -56.46 -220.29 -60.28
CA MET A 1 -56.99 -219.08 -59.60
C MET A 1 -56.15 -218.67 -58.38
N ASN A 2 -54.83 -218.96 -58.36
CA ASN A 2 -53.92 -218.55 -57.27
C ASN A 2 -52.62 -217.85 -57.78
N GLU A 3 -52.43 -217.75 -59.09
CA GLU A 3 -51.31 -217.00 -59.71
C GLU A 3 -51.64 -215.52 -59.94
N THR A 4 -52.92 -215.17 -60.07
CA THR A 4 -53.35 -213.80 -60.43
C THR A 4 -53.27 -212.78 -59.28
N LEU A 5 -53.09 -213.20 -58.03
CA LEU A 5 -52.96 -212.31 -56.86
C LEU A 5 -51.50 -211.91 -56.54
N ASN A 6 -50.51 -212.69 -57.02
CA ASN A 6 -49.08 -212.44 -56.76
C ASN A 6 -48.48 -211.40 -57.72
N GLU A 7 -49.01 -211.31 -58.93
CA GLU A 7 -48.56 -210.30 -59.92
C GLU A 7 -49.07 -208.88 -59.58
N THR A 8 -50.26 -208.76 -58.98
CA THR A 8 -50.82 -207.43 -58.64
C THR A 8 -50.06 -206.76 -57.49
N GLY A 9 -49.56 -207.52 -56.50
CA GLY A 9 -48.76 -206.99 -55.39
C GLY A 9 -47.40 -206.44 -55.83
N LYS A 10 -46.70 -207.16 -56.72
CA LYS A 10 -45.42 -206.71 -57.30
C LYS A 10 -45.58 -205.42 -58.12
N SER A 11 -46.67 -205.29 -58.88
CA SER A 11 -46.93 -204.10 -59.69
C SER A 11 -47.18 -202.85 -58.84
N VAL A 12 -47.86 -202.99 -57.70
CA VAL A 12 -48.09 -201.86 -56.77
C VAL A 12 -46.80 -201.45 -56.06
N GLU A 13 -45.96 -202.39 -55.67
CA GLU A 13 -44.67 -202.11 -55.03
C GLU A 13 -43.69 -201.44 -56.00
N GLU A 14 -43.67 -201.88 -57.26
CA GLU A 14 -42.90 -201.27 -58.33
C GLU A 14 -43.39 -199.84 -58.65
N ALA A 15 -44.72 -199.62 -58.68
CA ALA A 15 -45.30 -198.29 -58.85
C ALA A 15 -44.97 -197.35 -57.67
N PHE A 16 -45.01 -197.86 -56.43
CA PHE A 16 -44.66 -197.08 -55.24
C PHE A 16 -43.17 -196.73 -55.21
N ASN A 17 -42.30 -197.67 -55.55
CA ASN A 17 -40.86 -197.41 -55.63
C ASN A 17 -40.52 -196.43 -56.76
N ASN A 18 -41.19 -196.52 -57.91
CA ASN A 18 -41.08 -195.55 -59.00
C ASN A 18 -41.60 -194.16 -58.61
N LEU A 19 -42.69 -194.08 -57.86
CA LEU A 19 -43.22 -192.81 -57.34
C LEU A 19 -42.28 -192.21 -56.28
N SER A 20 -41.80 -193.01 -55.34
CA SER A 20 -40.89 -192.58 -54.28
C SER A 20 -39.54 -192.13 -54.84
N SER A 21 -38.99 -192.87 -55.80
CA SER A 21 -37.77 -192.47 -56.51
C SER A 21 -37.99 -191.23 -57.38
N GLY A 22 -39.14 -191.11 -58.05
CA GLY A 22 -39.52 -189.93 -58.80
C GLY A 22 -39.64 -188.69 -57.92
N LEU A 23 -40.32 -188.81 -56.78
CA LEU A 23 -40.43 -187.75 -55.77
C LEU A 23 -39.07 -187.41 -55.16
N SER A 24 -38.26 -188.41 -54.79
CA SER A 24 -36.92 -188.18 -54.24
C SER A 24 -36.00 -187.51 -55.26
N SER A 25 -36.13 -187.85 -56.54
CA SER A 25 -35.41 -187.22 -57.64
C SER A 25 -35.83 -185.76 -57.81
N GLN A 26 -37.14 -185.47 -57.85
CA GLN A 26 -37.68 -184.11 -57.92
C GLN A 26 -37.28 -183.25 -56.72
N ILE A 27 -37.30 -183.83 -55.51
CA ILE A 27 -36.85 -183.14 -54.29
C ILE A 27 -35.36 -182.82 -54.40
N SER A 28 -34.54 -183.77 -54.85
CA SER A 28 -33.09 -183.57 -55.02
C SER A 28 -32.79 -182.50 -56.07
N GLU A 29 -33.50 -182.53 -57.20
CA GLU A 29 -33.41 -181.52 -58.25
C GLU A 29 -33.78 -180.12 -57.71
N LYS A 30 -34.87 -180.02 -56.94
CA LYS A 30 -35.27 -178.76 -56.28
C LYS A 30 -34.25 -178.28 -55.25
N ILE A 31 -33.63 -179.18 -54.50
CA ILE A 31 -32.55 -178.82 -53.57
C ILE A 31 -31.36 -178.23 -54.33
N VAL A 32 -30.96 -178.84 -55.46
CA VAL A 32 -29.88 -178.33 -56.31
C VAL A 32 -30.25 -176.99 -56.94
N ASP A 33 -31.49 -176.83 -57.43
CA ASP A 33 -32.02 -175.55 -57.94
C ASP A 33 -31.93 -174.46 -56.86
N TYR A 34 -32.39 -174.75 -55.64
CA TYR A 34 -32.36 -173.80 -54.53
C TYR A 34 -30.93 -173.47 -54.07
N GLN A 35 -30.03 -174.45 -54.04
CA GLN A 35 -28.61 -174.20 -53.74
C GLN A 35 -27.95 -173.32 -54.82
N SER A 36 -28.24 -173.58 -56.09
CA SER A 36 -27.78 -172.77 -57.21
C SER A 36 -28.31 -171.34 -57.14
N ALA A 37 -29.60 -171.17 -56.87
CA ALA A 37 -30.22 -169.86 -56.69
C ALA A 37 -29.65 -169.09 -55.49
N ALA A 38 -29.44 -169.76 -54.36
CA ALA A 38 -28.84 -169.17 -53.17
C ALA A 38 -27.38 -168.73 -53.43
N ALA A 39 -26.58 -169.55 -54.12
CA ALA A 39 -25.22 -169.18 -54.51
C ALA A 39 -25.19 -167.99 -55.47
N GLN A 40 -26.10 -167.94 -56.44
CA GLN A 40 -26.26 -166.80 -57.35
C GLN A 40 -26.65 -165.53 -56.59
N LEU A 41 -27.58 -165.62 -55.63
CA LEU A 41 -27.99 -164.49 -54.79
C LEU A 41 -26.81 -164.00 -53.93
N SER A 42 -26.08 -164.92 -53.29
CA SER A 42 -24.88 -164.58 -52.51
C SER A 42 -23.84 -163.84 -53.35
N LYS A 43 -23.59 -164.31 -54.58
CA LYS A 43 -22.66 -163.66 -55.52
C LYS A 43 -23.14 -162.27 -55.96
N ARG A 44 -24.45 -162.09 -56.15
CA ARG A 44 -25.03 -160.76 -56.46
C ARG A 44 -24.90 -159.82 -55.27
N ILE A 45 -25.20 -160.28 -54.05
CA ILE A 45 -25.04 -159.48 -52.82
C ILE A 45 -23.59 -159.06 -52.64
N GLN A 46 -22.63 -159.98 -52.81
CA GLN A 46 -21.20 -159.67 -52.70
C GLN A 46 -20.79 -158.59 -53.70
N LYS A 47 -21.17 -158.74 -54.98
CA LYS A 47 -20.87 -157.72 -56.01
C LYS A 47 -21.52 -156.37 -55.71
N SER A 48 -22.74 -156.36 -55.19
CA SER A 48 -23.41 -155.12 -54.78
C SER A 48 -22.68 -154.47 -53.61
N LEU A 49 -22.20 -155.24 -52.63
CA LEU A 49 -21.44 -154.71 -51.50
C LEU A 49 -20.07 -154.17 -51.95
N GLU A 50 -19.35 -154.87 -52.82
CA GLU A 50 -18.09 -154.40 -53.42
C GLU A 50 -18.32 -153.09 -54.17
N SER A 51 -19.35 -153.01 -55.01
CA SER A 51 -19.69 -151.80 -55.76
C SER A 51 -20.08 -150.63 -54.83
N ILE A 52 -20.83 -150.89 -53.76
CA ILE A 52 -21.17 -149.86 -52.76
C ILE A 52 -19.91 -149.38 -52.03
N ALA A 53 -19.00 -150.28 -51.65
CA ALA A 53 -17.76 -149.94 -50.97
C ALA A 53 -16.81 -149.11 -51.87
N GLU A 54 -16.64 -149.51 -53.12
CA GLU A 54 -15.85 -148.78 -54.12
C GLU A 54 -16.44 -147.39 -54.40
N THR A 55 -17.77 -147.32 -54.58
CA THR A 55 -18.47 -146.04 -54.81
C THR A 55 -18.37 -145.14 -53.59
N GLY A 56 -18.56 -145.68 -52.38
CA GLY A 56 -18.43 -144.94 -51.13
C GLY A 56 -17.03 -144.39 -50.91
N THR A 57 -16.01 -145.22 -51.14
CA THR A 57 -14.59 -144.82 -51.00
C THR A 57 -14.21 -143.75 -52.02
N SER A 58 -14.52 -143.97 -53.31
CA SER A 58 -14.22 -142.98 -54.36
C SER A 58 -14.97 -141.66 -54.17
N THR A 59 -16.22 -141.69 -53.68
CA THR A 59 -16.98 -140.48 -53.34
C THR A 59 -16.34 -139.74 -52.17
N PHE A 60 -15.88 -140.46 -51.15
CA PHE A 60 -15.19 -139.88 -49.99
C PHE A 60 -13.86 -139.23 -50.39
N ASP A 61 -13.03 -139.93 -51.19
CA ASP A 61 -11.75 -139.42 -51.68
C ASP A 61 -11.95 -138.17 -52.55
N THR A 62 -12.92 -138.20 -53.46
CA THR A 62 -13.26 -137.02 -54.30
C THR A 62 -13.71 -135.83 -53.44
N SER A 63 -14.45 -136.10 -52.36
CA SER A 63 -14.90 -135.06 -51.43
C SER A 63 -13.71 -134.48 -50.65
N LEU A 64 -12.79 -135.33 -50.19
CA LEU A 64 -11.58 -134.93 -49.46
C LEU A 64 -10.66 -134.09 -50.35
N GLU A 65 -10.38 -134.51 -51.58
CA GLU A 65 -9.62 -133.71 -52.55
C GLU A 65 -10.27 -132.34 -52.83
N SER A 66 -11.60 -132.31 -52.93
CA SER A 66 -12.34 -131.07 -53.14
C SER A 66 -12.21 -130.12 -51.95
N ILE A 67 -12.26 -130.66 -50.73
CA ILE A 67 -12.05 -129.90 -49.48
C ILE A 67 -10.61 -129.38 -49.40
N GLU A 68 -9.61 -130.21 -49.71
CA GLU A 68 -8.19 -129.81 -49.71
C GLU A 68 -7.90 -128.69 -50.71
N LYS A 69 -8.46 -128.78 -51.93
CA LYS A 69 -8.37 -127.72 -52.93
C LYS A 69 -9.03 -126.42 -52.44
N ALA A 70 -10.19 -126.52 -51.78
CA ALA A 70 -10.86 -125.36 -51.21
C ALA A 70 -10.04 -124.70 -50.10
N PHE A 71 -9.49 -125.48 -49.16
CA PHE A 71 -8.63 -124.95 -48.10
C PHE A 71 -7.36 -124.30 -48.66
N THR A 72 -6.73 -124.92 -49.66
CA THR A 72 -5.55 -124.35 -50.31
C THR A 72 -5.88 -123.02 -50.98
N SER A 73 -7.01 -122.95 -51.69
CA SER A 73 -7.49 -121.70 -52.31
C SER A 73 -7.76 -120.61 -51.28
N ILE A 74 -8.37 -120.93 -50.14
CA ILE A 74 -8.61 -119.98 -49.04
C ILE A 74 -7.28 -119.48 -48.44
N LEU A 75 -6.30 -120.37 -48.22
CA LEU A 75 -4.99 -119.98 -47.69
C LEU A 75 -4.26 -119.01 -48.63
N ASP A 76 -4.32 -119.25 -49.94
CA ASP A 76 -3.71 -118.35 -50.92
C ASP A 76 -4.44 -116.99 -50.98
N GLN A 77 -5.77 -116.97 -50.85
CA GLN A 77 -6.54 -115.73 -50.72
C GLN A 77 -6.15 -114.95 -49.46
N LEU A 78 -5.96 -115.63 -48.32
CA LEU A 78 -5.54 -114.98 -47.07
C LEU A 78 -4.14 -114.38 -47.17
N LYS A 79 -3.19 -115.07 -47.81
CA LYS A 79 -1.85 -114.52 -48.08
C LYS A 79 -1.91 -113.28 -48.97
N ASN A 80 -2.72 -113.30 -50.02
CA ASN A 80 -2.90 -112.14 -50.89
C ASN A 80 -3.53 -110.96 -50.13
N ILE A 81 -4.53 -111.22 -49.29
CA ILE A 81 -5.13 -110.17 -48.42
C ILE A 81 -4.07 -109.59 -47.47
N GLU A 82 -3.23 -110.42 -46.86
CA GLU A 82 -2.14 -109.96 -45.99
C GLU A 82 -1.15 -109.05 -46.73
N GLU A 83 -0.75 -109.42 -47.95
CA GLU A 83 0.12 -108.60 -48.80
C GLU A 83 -0.52 -107.27 -49.19
N ILE A 84 -1.82 -107.29 -49.53
CA ILE A 84 -2.58 -106.07 -49.82
C ILE A 84 -2.62 -105.16 -48.59
N ILE A 85 -2.90 -105.70 -47.40
CA ILE A 85 -2.91 -104.92 -46.15
C ILE A 85 -1.55 -104.28 -45.90
N LYS A 86 -0.46 -105.04 -46.02
CA LYS A 86 0.92 -104.51 -45.85
C LYS A 86 1.23 -103.41 -46.84
N LYS A 87 0.87 -103.58 -48.12
CA LYS A 87 1.05 -102.56 -49.16
C LYS A 87 0.26 -101.30 -48.86
N THR A 88 -1.03 -101.43 -48.53
CA THR A 88 -1.89 -100.30 -48.18
C THR A 88 -1.38 -99.56 -46.95
N GLN A 89 -0.87 -100.28 -45.94
CA GLN A 89 -0.28 -99.66 -44.75
C GLN A 89 0.96 -98.82 -45.10
N THR A 90 1.85 -99.33 -45.95
CA THR A 90 3.04 -98.59 -46.42
C THR A 90 2.65 -97.35 -47.22
N GLU A 91 1.75 -97.49 -48.19
CA GLU A 91 1.28 -96.36 -49.01
C GLU A 91 0.59 -95.27 -48.16
N LEU A 92 -0.16 -95.67 -47.13
CA LEU A 92 -0.79 -94.73 -46.19
C LEU A 92 0.25 -93.99 -45.36
N LEU A 93 1.28 -94.68 -44.85
CA LEU A 93 2.38 -94.06 -44.10
C LEU A 93 3.17 -93.07 -44.97
N GLU A 94 3.45 -93.40 -46.22
CA GLU A 94 4.12 -92.50 -47.17
C GLU A 94 3.29 -91.24 -47.47
N LYS A 95 1.97 -91.39 -47.65
CA LYS A 95 1.05 -90.25 -47.83
C LYS A 95 0.97 -89.37 -46.59
N ILE A 96 0.91 -89.97 -45.40
CA ILE A 96 0.91 -89.21 -44.13
C ILE A 96 2.22 -88.43 -43.98
N ASN A 97 3.36 -89.05 -44.27
CA ASN A 97 4.66 -88.40 -44.14
C ASN A 97 4.86 -87.27 -45.16
N SER A 98 4.48 -87.47 -46.42
CA SER A 98 4.56 -86.42 -47.43
C SER A 98 3.62 -85.24 -47.11
N SER A 99 2.40 -85.53 -46.66
CA SER A 99 1.46 -84.49 -46.19
C SER A 99 2.02 -83.72 -44.99
N LYS A 100 2.63 -84.41 -44.02
CA LYS A 100 3.28 -83.77 -42.86
C LYS A 100 4.41 -82.82 -43.28
N ILE A 101 5.26 -83.23 -44.23
CA ILE A 101 6.35 -82.40 -44.75
C ILE A 101 5.79 -81.16 -45.44
N SER A 102 4.82 -81.34 -46.34
CA SER A 102 4.18 -80.24 -47.06
C SER A 102 3.50 -79.24 -46.12
N MET A 103 2.78 -79.72 -45.10
CA MET A 103 2.17 -78.85 -44.08
C MET A 103 3.23 -78.06 -43.30
N ALA A 104 4.36 -78.68 -42.94
CA ALA A 104 5.44 -78.00 -42.24
C ALA A 104 6.08 -76.89 -43.11
N GLU A 105 6.25 -77.14 -44.41
CA GLU A 105 6.75 -76.15 -45.37
C GLU A 105 5.78 -74.96 -45.52
N GLU A 106 4.48 -75.22 -45.61
CA GLU A 106 3.45 -74.16 -45.66
C GLU A 106 3.44 -73.33 -44.39
N ILE A 107 3.46 -73.97 -43.21
CA ILE A 107 3.53 -73.26 -41.91
C ILE A 107 4.76 -72.36 -41.85
N ASN A 108 5.94 -72.87 -42.23
CA ASN A 108 7.18 -72.10 -42.22
C ASN A 108 7.17 -70.94 -43.24
N LYS A 109 6.48 -71.11 -44.37
CA LYS A 109 6.28 -70.02 -45.33
C LYS A 109 5.36 -68.96 -44.74
N THR A 110 4.20 -69.35 -44.22
CA THR A 110 3.26 -68.42 -43.58
C THR A 110 3.90 -67.66 -42.41
N GLN A 111 4.72 -68.32 -41.59
CA GLN A 111 5.44 -67.67 -40.51
C GLN A 111 6.37 -66.56 -41.01
N ARG A 112 7.12 -66.82 -42.09
CA ARG A 112 8.00 -65.81 -42.72
C ARG A 112 7.21 -64.64 -43.31
N ASP A 113 6.12 -64.93 -44.03
CA ASP A 113 5.26 -63.90 -44.63
C ASP A 113 4.64 -62.99 -43.55
N VAL A 114 4.25 -63.56 -42.40
CA VAL A 114 3.76 -62.81 -41.24
C VAL A 114 4.86 -61.93 -40.64
N GLU A 115 6.06 -62.47 -40.43
CA GLU A 115 7.19 -61.72 -39.88
C GLU A 115 7.60 -60.54 -40.79
N GLU A 116 7.66 -60.75 -42.10
CA GLU A 116 7.91 -59.69 -43.08
C GLU A 116 6.83 -58.60 -43.03
N THR A 117 5.56 -59.00 -43.00
CA THR A 117 4.42 -58.07 -42.91
C THR A 117 4.46 -57.25 -41.63
N MET A 118 4.78 -57.88 -40.49
CA MET A 118 4.91 -57.22 -39.19
C MET A 118 6.08 -56.22 -39.19
N ASN A 119 7.23 -56.58 -39.77
CA ASN A 119 8.39 -55.69 -39.86
C ASN A 119 8.12 -54.47 -40.74
N LEU A 120 7.43 -54.65 -41.87
CA LEU A 120 7.01 -53.56 -42.76
C LEU A 120 6.02 -52.62 -42.05
N HIS A 121 4.99 -53.17 -41.39
CA HIS A 121 4.04 -52.37 -40.63
C HIS A 121 4.71 -51.65 -39.46
N GLY A 122 5.59 -52.32 -38.71
CA GLY A 122 6.34 -51.71 -37.61
C GLY A 122 7.17 -50.51 -38.08
N SER A 123 7.90 -50.67 -39.17
CA SER A 123 8.70 -49.59 -39.77
C SER A 123 7.84 -48.42 -40.26
N LYS A 124 6.66 -48.71 -40.84
CA LYS A 124 5.72 -47.68 -41.30
C LYS A 124 5.14 -46.91 -40.12
N VAL A 125 4.72 -47.60 -39.06
CA VAL A 125 4.22 -46.97 -37.82
C VAL A 125 5.31 -46.09 -37.19
N GLU A 126 6.55 -46.55 -37.12
CA GLU A 126 7.67 -45.74 -36.60
C GLU A 126 7.88 -44.46 -37.43
N SER A 127 7.85 -44.58 -38.76
CA SER A 127 7.97 -43.44 -39.67
C SER A 127 6.82 -42.45 -39.50
N ASP A 128 5.59 -42.93 -39.37
CA ASP A 128 4.41 -42.07 -39.24
C ASP A 128 4.39 -41.36 -37.88
N LEU A 129 4.86 -42.02 -36.81
CA LEU A 129 5.04 -41.40 -35.49
C LEU A 129 6.09 -40.29 -35.50
N LYS A 130 7.23 -40.48 -36.17
CA LYS A 130 8.26 -39.44 -36.32
C LYS A 130 7.73 -38.23 -37.10
N ALA A 131 7.01 -38.47 -38.20
CA ALA A 131 6.40 -37.40 -38.98
C ALA A 131 5.33 -36.63 -38.18
N LEU A 132 4.53 -37.33 -37.36
CA LEU A 132 3.57 -36.70 -36.46
C LEU A 132 4.25 -35.85 -35.39
N GLU A 133 5.34 -36.33 -34.79
CA GLU A 133 6.14 -35.60 -33.81
C GLU A 133 6.70 -34.29 -34.40
N GLU A 134 7.31 -34.35 -35.59
CA GLU A 134 7.83 -33.17 -36.29
C GLU A 134 6.74 -32.15 -36.62
N ASN A 135 5.57 -32.62 -37.07
CA ASN A 135 4.42 -31.76 -37.36
C ASN A 135 3.90 -31.06 -36.09
N ILE A 136 3.75 -31.79 -34.99
CA ILE A 136 3.34 -31.22 -33.69
C ILE A 136 4.33 -30.15 -33.24
N LYS A 137 5.63 -30.43 -33.33
CA LYS A 137 6.68 -29.47 -32.96
C LYS A 137 6.60 -28.19 -33.81
N SER A 138 6.47 -28.32 -35.12
CA SER A 138 6.36 -27.19 -36.06
C SER A 138 5.14 -26.32 -35.78
N GLU A 139 3.96 -26.93 -35.55
CA GLU A 139 2.74 -26.18 -35.23
C GLU A 139 2.81 -25.49 -33.86
N LEU A 140 3.47 -26.11 -32.87
CA LEU A 140 3.70 -25.49 -31.57
C LEU A 140 4.62 -24.27 -31.68
N GLU A 141 5.69 -24.35 -32.48
CA GLU A 141 6.62 -23.23 -32.74
C GLU A 141 5.92 -22.07 -33.46
N LYS A 142 5.09 -22.35 -34.48
CA LYS A 142 4.28 -21.34 -35.18
C LYS A 142 3.29 -20.67 -34.22
N THR A 143 2.56 -21.46 -33.44
CA THR A 143 1.59 -20.95 -32.47
C THR A 143 2.26 -20.05 -31.44
N SER A 144 3.38 -20.50 -30.86
CA SER A 144 4.18 -19.72 -29.91
C SER A 144 4.65 -18.39 -30.50
N SER A 145 5.17 -18.41 -31.73
CA SER A 145 5.63 -17.20 -32.45
C SER A 145 4.50 -16.21 -32.74
N SER A 146 3.32 -16.73 -33.10
CA SER A 146 2.11 -15.94 -33.33
C SER A 146 1.61 -15.25 -32.04
N VAL A 147 1.53 -16.02 -30.94
CA VAL A 147 1.16 -15.49 -29.62
C VAL A 147 2.15 -14.41 -29.18
N ARG A 148 3.45 -14.64 -29.32
CA ARG A 148 4.49 -13.66 -28.96
C ARG A 148 4.35 -12.36 -29.76
N SER A 149 4.14 -12.46 -31.07
CA SER A 149 3.95 -11.29 -31.93
C SER A 149 2.69 -10.51 -31.57
N SER A 150 1.57 -11.20 -31.34
CA SER A 150 0.30 -10.58 -30.94
C SER A 150 0.43 -9.84 -29.60
N LEU A 151 1.08 -10.46 -28.61
CA LEU A 151 1.32 -9.86 -27.31
C LEU A 151 2.23 -8.63 -27.40
N SER A 152 3.29 -8.68 -28.20
CA SER A 152 4.18 -7.54 -28.44
C SER A 152 3.41 -6.36 -29.04
N SER A 153 2.58 -6.62 -30.05
CA SER A 153 1.76 -5.59 -30.69
C SER A 153 0.73 -4.97 -29.73
N HIS A 154 0.11 -5.78 -28.87
CA HIS A 154 -0.81 -5.27 -27.84
C HIS A 154 -0.09 -4.39 -26.81
N LEU A 155 1.10 -4.79 -26.36
CA LEU A 155 1.91 -4.01 -25.41
C LEU A 155 2.38 -2.67 -25.99
N GLU A 156 2.79 -2.66 -27.26
CA GLU A 156 3.16 -1.42 -27.97
C GLU A 156 1.95 -0.49 -28.10
N SER A 157 0.79 -1.03 -28.47
CA SER A 157 -0.45 -0.27 -28.60
C SER A 157 -0.90 0.32 -27.25
N ALA A 158 -0.90 -0.50 -26.19
CA ALA A 158 -1.23 -0.05 -24.85
C ALA A 158 -0.26 1.02 -24.32
N SER A 159 1.03 0.89 -24.61
CA SER A 159 2.03 1.91 -24.23
C SER A 159 1.77 3.23 -24.93
N ARG A 160 1.49 3.23 -26.24
CA ARG A 160 1.15 4.45 -26.98
C ARG A 160 -0.12 5.12 -26.49
N ASP A 161 -1.15 4.34 -26.17
CA ASP A 161 -2.39 4.84 -25.59
C ASP A 161 -2.13 5.50 -24.22
N PHE A 162 -1.28 4.89 -23.39
CA PHE A 162 -0.89 5.43 -22.10
C PHE A 162 -0.11 6.75 -22.25
N GLU A 163 0.90 6.81 -23.13
CA GLU A 163 1.66 8.02 -23.44
C GLU A 163 0.76 9.17 -23.91
N THR A 164 -0.20 8.86 -24.79
CA THR A 164 -1.18 9.82 -25.29
C THR A 164 -2.04 10.39 -24.16
N LYS A 165 -2.58 9.51 -23.30
CA LYS A 165 -3.37 9.93 -22.14
C LYS A 165 -2.56 10.75 -21.15
N MET A 166 -1.31 10.37 -20.89
CA MET A 166 -0.43 11.12 -19.99
C MET A 166 -0.09 12.51 -20.53
N THR A 167 0.14 12.61 -21.84
CA THR A 167 0.37 13.90 -22.52
C THR A 167 -0.87 14.80 -22.41
N SER A 168 -2.06 14.25 -22.66
CA SER A 168 -3.32 15.00 -22.51
C SER A 168 -3.57 15.44 -21.06
N PHE A 169 -3.31 14.56 -20.09
CA PHE A 169 -3.42 14.88 -18.68
C PHE A 169 -2.46 16.00 -18.26
N ALA A 170 -1.19 15.94 -18.70
CA ALA A 170 -0.22 16.99 -18.43
C ALA A 170 -0.64 18.34 -19.02
N ALA A 171 -1.23 18.34 -20.22
CA ALA A 171 -1.78 19.54 -20.84
C ALA A 171 -2.97 20.12 -20.06
N ASP A 172 -3.90 19.27 -19.60
CA ASP A 172 -5.04 19.70 -18.77
C ASP A 172 -4.58 20.31 -17.43
N VAL A 173 -3.63 19.65 -16.75
CA VAL A 173 -3.03 20.18 -15.51
C VAL A 173 -2.37 21.53 -15.75
N ARG A 174 -1.59 21.67 -16.83
CA ARG A 174 -0.96 22.95 -17.18
C ARG A 174 -2.01 24.04 -17.42
N GLY A 175 -3.06 23.75 -18.19
CA GLY A 175 -4.16 24.70 -18.44
C GLY A 175 -4.87 25.13 -17.16
N LYS A 176 -5.08 24.22 -16.21
CA LYS A 176 -5.64 24.54 -14.88
C LYS A 176 -4.71 25.42 -14.07
N VAL A 177 -3.41 25.15 -14.07
CA VAL A 177 -2.40 25.98 -13.39
C VAL A 177 -2.38 27.39 -13.98
N ASP A 178 -2.37 27.51 -15.31
CA ASP A 178 -2.38 28.81 -15.98
C ASP A 178 -3.66 29.61 -15.65
N ASN A 179 -4.82 28.94 -15.60
CA ASN A 179 -6.08 29.57 -15.18
C ASN A 179 -6.03 30.10 -13.74
N VAL A 180 -5.48 29.30 -12.81
CA VAL A 180 -5.30 29.73 -11.41
C VAL A 180 -4.35 30.91 -11.33
N ALA A 181 -3.21 30.87 -12.03
CA ALA A 181 -2.25 31.97 -12.06
C ALA A 181 -2.88 33.27 -12.61
N ALA A 182 -3.69 33.17 -13.66
CA ALA A 182 -4.43 34.31 -14.21
C ALA A 182 -5.43 34.89 -13.20
N LYS A 183 -6.21 34.03 -12.52
CA LYS A 183 -7.15 34.47 -11.47
C LYS A 183 -6.44 35.15 -10.31
N VAL A 184 -5.34 34.58 -9.81
CA VAL A 184 -4.53 35.18 -8.75
C VAL A 184 -3.99 36.55 -9.18
N SER A 185 -3.48 36.67 -10.41
CA SER A 185 -2.99 37.94 -10.95
C SER A 185 -4.10 38.99 -11.07
N SER A 186 -5.29 38.57 -11.48
CA SER A 186 -6.49 39.44 -11.52
C SER A 186 -6.84 39.93 -10.12
N TYR A 187 -6.94 39.03 -9.13
CA TYR A 187 -7.24 39.40 -7.75
C TYR A 187 -6.21 40.36 -7.16
N LEU A 188 -4.92 40.12 -7.39
CA LEU A 188 -3.86 40.99 -6.91
C LEU A 188 -3.96 42.39 -7.53
N THR A 189 -4.29 42.46 -8.83
CA THR A 189 -4.47 43.73 -9.54
C THR A 189 -5.68 44.50 -9.00
N SER A 190 -6.82 43.82 -8.82
CA SER A 190 -8.02 44.42 -8.22
C SER A 190 -7.76 44.91 -6.79
N SER A 191 -7.17 44.08 -5.94
CA SER A 191 -6.85 44.44 -4.55
C SER A 191 -5.86 45.60 -4.49
N LYS A 192 -4.85 45.65 -5.36
CA LYS A 192 -3.94 46.79 -5.48
C LYS A 192 -4.70 48.08 -5.84
N GLY A 193 -5.67 48.00 -6.75
CA GLY A 193 -6.56 49.11 -7.10
C GLY A 193 -7.36 49.60 -5.89
N GLU A 194 -8.07 48.69 -5.22
CA GLU A 194 -8.87 49.00 -4.03
C GLU A 194 -8.04 49.65 -2.91
N VAL A 195 -6.84 49.12 -2.63
CA VAL A 195 -5.93 49.69 -1.65
C VAL A 195 -5.46 51.09 -2.08
N SER A 196 -5.15 51.29 -3.37
CA SER A 196 -4.76 52.59 -3.89
C SER A 196 -5.88 53.63 -3.76
N ASP A 197 -7.12 53.24 -4.07
CA ASP A 197 -8.30 54.10 -3.94
C ASP A 197 -8.56 54.45 -2.47
N LEU A 198 -8.41 53.48 -1.55
CA LEU A 198 -8.54 53.71 -0.12
C LEU A 198 -7.48 54.69 0.40
N ILE A 199 -6.21 54.52 -0.01
CA ILE A 199 -5.12 55.43 0.33
C ILE A 199 -5.43 56.84 -0.18
N ARG A 200 -5.88 56.97 -1.43
CA ARG A 200 -6.24 58.27 -2.02
C ARG A 200 -7.40 58.92 -1.27
N SER A 201 -8.45 58.16 -0.96
CA SER A 201 -9.60 58.64 -0.19
C SER A 201 -9.19 59.15 1.20
N ARG A 202 -8.37 58.38 1.94
CA ARG A 202 -7.86 58.80 3.25
C ARG A 202 -6.94 60.01 3.17
N ALA A 203 -6.12 60.13 2.13
CA ALA A 203 -5.28 61.29 1.93
C ALA A 203 -6.11 62.58 1.71
N GLU A 204 -7.18 62.52 0.93
CA GLU A 204 -8.10 63.65 0.75
C GLU A 204 -8.86 63.98 2.05
N GLU A 205 -9.29 62.97 2.81
CA GLU A 205 -9.91 63.17 4.13
C GLU A 205 -8.93 63.87 5.09
N TYR A 206 -7.69 63.39 5.20
CA TYR A 206 -6.67 64.04 6.03
C TYR A 206 -6.37 65.47 5.59
N LYS A 207 -6.32 65.72 4.28
CA LYS A 207 -6.12 67.07 3.74
C LYS A 207 -7.27 67.98 4.15
N SER A 208 -8.51 67.52 4.04
CA SER A 208 -9.71 68.26 4.45
C SER A 208 -9.72 68.54 5.96
N VAL A 209 -9.41 67.55 6.78
CA VAL A 209 -9.30 67.71 8.25
C VAL A 209 -8.19 68.71 8.59
N THR A 210 -7.02 68.59 7.96
CA THR A 210 -5.90 69.49 8.20
C THR A 210 -6.23 70.92 7.79
N SER A 211 -6.93 71.13 6.67
CA SER A 211 -7.41 72.46 6.30
C SER A 211 -8.44 73.00 7.28
N GLY A 212 -9.39 72.18 7.75
CA GLY A 212 -10.37 72.60 8.75
C GLY A 212 -9.72 73.02 10.06
N VAL A 213 -8.77 72.23 10.57
CA VAL A 213 -7.98 72.59 11.75
C VAL A 213 -7.17 73.87 11.52
N SER A 214 -6.57 74.04 10.33
CA SER A 214 -5.84 75.26 9.98
C SER A 214 -6.76 76.49 9.99
N ASP A 215 -7.97 76.36 9.44
CA ASP A 215 -8.97 77.43 9.43
C ASP A 215 -9.47 77.75 10.85
N ASP A 216 -9.71 76.73 11.68
CA ASP A 216 -10.09 76.88 13.09
C ASP A 216 -8.99 77.60 13.89
N ILE A 217 -7.72 77.22 13.70
CA ILE A 217 -6.56 77.89 14.30
C ILE A 217 -6.51 79.35 13.85
N LYS A 218 -6.69 79.61 12.55
CA LYS A 218 -6.69 80.97 12.00
C LYS A 218 -7.82 81.80 12.62
N ALA A 219 -9.04 81.28 12.68
CA ALA A 219 -10.18 81.96 13.27
C ALA A 219 -9.98 82.22 14.77
N ALA A 220 -9.45 81.25 15.52
CA ALA A 220 -9.12 81.42 16.93
C ALA A 220 -8.04 82.50 17.14
N PHE A 221 -7.03 82.53 16.27
CA PHE A 221 -5.98 83.54 16.28
C PHE A 221 -6.53 84.93 15.96
N GLU A 222 -7.33 85.08 14.91
CA GLU A 222 -8.00 86.33 14.55
C GLU A 222 -8.89 86.85 15.70
N LYS A 223 -9.63 85.96 16.36
CA LYS A 223 -10.43 86.31 17.55
C LYS A 223 -9.56 86.76 18.73
N ALA A 224 -8.44 86.07 18.98
CA ALA A 224 -7.51 86.45 20.03
C ALA A 224 -6.88 87.83 19.76
N VAL A 225 -6.49 88.10 18.51
CA VAL A 225 -5.99 89.42 18.08
C VAL A 225 -7.06 90.49 18.29
N SER A 226 -8.30 90.26 17.85
CA SER A 226 -9.39 91.22 18.05
C SER A 226 -9.67 91.48 19.54
N THR A 227 -9.59 90.45 20.39
CA THR A 227 -9.75 90.60 21.85
C THR A 227 -8.60 91.41 22.45
N ALA A 228 -7.36 91.16 22.00
CA ALA A 228 -6.19 91.91 22.43
C ALA A 228 -6.26 93.39 22.00
N ASP A 229 -6.73 93.68 20.79
CA ASP A 229 -6.98 95.05 20.33
C ASP A 229 -8.07 95.73 21.16
N GLN A 230 -9.16 95.03 21.48
CA GLN A 230 -10.19 95.58 22.36
C GLN A 230 -9.64 95.89 23.76
N GLN A 231 -8.84 94.99 24.34
CA GLN A 231 -8.17 95.23 25.62
C GLN A 231 -7.17 96.39 25.54
N LYS A 232 -6.46 96.53 24.42
CA LYS A 232 -5.58 97.69 24.16
C LYS A 232 -6.39 98.99 24.14
N ASP A 233 -7.52 99.02 23.44
CA ASP A 233 -8.37 100.20 23.33
C ASP A 233 -9.04 100.55 24.67
N GLU A 234 -9.48 99.55 25.43
CA GLU A 234 -9.97 99.72 26.81
C GLU A 234 -8.86 100.27 27.71
N LEU A 235 -7.64 99.76 27.60
CA LEU A 235 -6.48 100.27 28.33
C LEU A 235 -6.15 101.72 27.93
N VAL A 236 -6.16 102.04 26.64
CA VAL A 236 -5.98 103.41 26.13
C VAL A 236 -7.07 104.34 26.63
N SER A 237 -8.33 103.89 26.66
CA SER A 237 -9.46 104.63 27.19
C SER A 237 -9.33 104.83 28.71
N SER A 238 -8.91 103.81 29.45
CA SER A 238 -8.65 103.87 30.89
C SER A 238 -7.49 104.84 31.20
N ILE A 239 -6.40 104.76 30.44
CA ILE A 239 -5.28 105.72 30.50
C ILE A 239 -5.76 107.13 30.15
N GLY A 240 -6.56 107.31 29.10
CA GLY A 240 -7.17 108.59 28.75
C GLY A 240 -8.07 109.13 29.85
N GLY A 241 -8.82 108.24 30.51
CA GLY A 241 -9.63 108.56 31.69
C GLY A 241 -8.78 108.97 32.89
N VAL A 242 -7.66 108.30 33.15
CA VAL A 242 -6.69 108.66 34.19
C VAL A 242 -5.99 109.98 33.87
N ILE A 243 -5.62 110.23 32.62
CA ILE A 243 -5.01 111.50 32.16
C ILE A 243 -5.99 112.65 32.32
N ASN A 244 -7.25 112.50 31.90
CA ASN A 244 -8.27 113.53 32.07
C ASN A 244 -8.59 113.80 33.55
N ARG A 245 -8.58 112.76 34.38
CA ARG A 245 -8.74 112.89 35.85
C ARG A 245 -7.53 113.58 36.47
N GLY A 246 -6.31 113.22 36.04
CA GLY A 246 -5.07 113.85 36.45
C GLY A 246 -4.96 115.31 36.02
N LEU A 247 -5.44 115.67 34.82
CA LEU A 247 -5.53 117.05 34.35
C LEU A 247 -6.56 117.86 35.15
N GLY A 248 -7.73 117.28 35.45
CA GLY A 248 -8.74 117.92 36.31
C GLY A 248 -8.29 118.08 37.76
N GLU A 249 -7.47 117.16 38.28
CA GLU A 249 -6.85 117.27 39.60
C GLU A 249 -5.69 118.26 39.60
N ILE A 250 -4.88 118.36 38.54
CA ILE A 250 -3.84 119.40 38.38
C ILE A 250 -4.47 120.80 38.29
N GLU A 251 -5.59 120.94 37.59
CA GLU A 251 -6.34 122.20 37.49
C GLU A 251 -6.91 122.63 38.86
N LYS A 252 -7.41 121.68 39.66
CA LYS A 252 -7.79 121.90 41.07
C LYS A 252 -6.59 122.22 41.97
N THR A 253 -5.46 121.54 41.75
CA THR A 253 -4.25 121.72 42.56
C THR A 253 -3.56 123.05 42.26
N PHE A 254 -3.64 123.55 41.02
CA PHE A 254 -3.10 124.85 40.63
C PHE A 254 -3.88 126.03 41.25
N GLU A 255 -5.21 125.94 41.35
CA GLU A 255 -6.02 126.93 42.10
C GLU A 255 -5.81 126.82 43.62
N THR A 256 -5.53 125.62 44.13
CA THR A 256 -5.26 125.40 45.56
C THR A 256 -3.86 125.90 45.97
N VAL A 257 -2.81 125.63 45.19
CA VAL A 257 -1.42 126.09 45.42
C VAL A 257 -1.30 127.62 45.41
N LYS A 258 -2.11 128.31 44.61
CA LYS A 258 -2.22 129.78 44.59
C LYS A 258 -2.78 130.36 45.90
N SER A 259 -3.56 129.58 46.66
CA SER A 259 -4.12 129.96 47.96
C SER A 259 -3.29 129.47 49.17
N GLU A 260 -2.48 128.42 49.00
CA GLU A 260 -1.75 127.75 50.08
C GLU A 260 -0.27 128.19 50.25
N ALA A 261 0.34 128.85 49.25
CA ALA A 261 1.66 129.48 49.40
C ALA A 261 1.69 130.65 50.41
N LYS A 262 0.53 131.09 50.91
CA LYS A 262 0.41 132.19 51.89
C LYS A 262 0.42 131.72 53.35
N ASN A 263 0.29 130.42 53.65
CA ASN A 263 0.16 129.94 55.02
C ASN A 263 0.77 128.55 55.24
N LYS A 264 2.00 128.53 55.79
CA LYS A 264 2.61 127.46 56.61
C LYS A 264 3.74 126.64 55.98
N ILE A 265 4.92 127.22 56.15
CA ILE A 265 6.17 126.56 56.54
C ILE A 265 5.94 125.53 57.68
N SER A 266 6.73 124.44 57.66
CA SER A 266 7.02 123.47 58.74
C SER A 266 5.90 122.52 59.18
N PRO A 267 6.08 121.18 59.30
CA PRO A 267 7.27 120.33 59.12
C PRO A 267 6.96 118.97 58.39
N LEU A 268 7.93 118.03 58.36
CA LEU A 268 7.84 116.59 57.97
C LEU A 268 8.12 116.28 56.48
N LYS A 269 9.32 116.00 55.96
CA LYS A 269 10.63 115.57 56.46
C LYS A 269 10.61 114.63 57.67
N ASP A 270 10.42 113.34 57.38
CA ASP A 270 10.82 112.14 58.16
C ASP A 270 9.72 111.06 58.31
N ILE A 271 9.16 110.61 57.20
CA ILE A 271 8.69 109.20 57.06
C ILE A 271 9.14 108.68 55.68
N ILE A 272 10.40 108.95 55.35
CA ILE A 272 11.18 108.22 54.36
C ILE A 272 12.32 107.63 55.18
N ASP A 273 12.03 106.52 55.85
CA ASP A 273 13.01 105.53 56.33
C ASP A 273 12.29 104.36 56.97
N ARG A 274 11.66 103.54 56.13
CA ARG A 274 11.41 102.14 56.45
C ARG A 274 11.53 101.29 55.19
N PHE A 275 12.77 100.84 55.02
CA PHE A 275 13.30 99.84 54.11
C PHE A 275 12.40 98.59 53.94
N SER A 276 12.33 98.17 52.67
CA SER A 276 12.42 96.80 52.10
C SER A 276 12.35 95.56 53.01
N GLU A 277 11.56 94.57 52.56
CA GLU A 277 11.80 93.10 52.49
C GLU A 277 10.45 92.48 52.02
N VAL A 278 10.34 91.54 51.07
CA VAL A 278 10.79 90.15 51.11
C VAL A 278 10.89 89.60 49.68
N THR A 279 12.00 88.93 49.41
CA THR A 279 12.38 88.23 48.17
C THR A 279 12.59 86.75 48.50
N ASP A 280 11.83 85.82 47.90
CA ASP A 280 12.00 84.36 48.10
C ASP A 280 12.46 83.64 46.83
N LEU A 281 13.43 84.24 46.14
CA LEU A 281 14.15 83.65 45.02
C LEU A 281 15.65 83.86 45.20
N PHE A 282 16.37 82.79 45.50
CA PHE A 282 17.82 82.84 45.69
C PHE A 282 18.52 82.41 44.41
N VAL A 283 19.38 83.27 43.87
CA VAL A 283 20.30 82.90 42.79
C VAL A 283 21.56 82.32 43.42
N LEU A 284 21.87 81.08 43.10
CA LEU A 284 23.06 80.36 43.54
C LEU A 284 24.15 80.58 42.47
N PRO A 285 25.23 81.31 42.79
CA PRO A 285 26.11 81.87 41.75
C PRO A 285 27.10 80.86 41.15
N ASP A 286 27.30 79.70 41.75
CA ASP A 286 28.19 78.65 41.22
C ASP A 286 27.76 77.22 41.61
N LYS A 287 28.36 76.23 40.93
CA LYS A 287 28.10 74.78 41.11
C LYS A 287 28.32 74.32 42.56
N LYS A 288 29.32 74.87 43.27
CA LYS A 288 29.66 74.46 44.64
C LYS A 288 28.59 74.89 45.63
N ILE A 289 28.04 76.09 45.46
CA ILE A 289 26.92 76.59 46.25
C ILE A 289 25.64 75.80 45.93
N VAL A 290 25.41 75.43 44.67
CA VAL A 290 24.30 74.53 44.29
C VAL A 290 24.42 73.18 45.00
N GLU A 291 25.59 72.53 44.97
CA GLU A 291 25.83 71.25 45.65
C GLU A 291 25.62 71.35 47.18
N GLN A 292 26.13 72.41 47.81
CA GLN A 292 25.94 72.64 49.24
C GLN A 292 24.46 72.83 49.59
N TYR A 293 23.73 73.57 48.75
CA TYR A 293 22.30 73.80 48.97
C TYR A 293 21.49 72.51 48.76
N MET A 294 21.79 71.73 47.72
CA MET A 294 21.16 70.42 47.49
C MET A 294 21.39 69.48 48.69
N THR A 295 22.62 69.42 49.20
CA THR A 295 22.97 68.64 50.40
C THR A 295 22.13 69.05 51.61
N ASN A 296 21.94 70.36 51.81
CA ASN A 296 21.12 70.89 52.89
C ASN A 296 19.62 70.57 52.72
N ILE A 297 19.09 70.66 51.49
CA ILE A 297 17.71 70.28 51.17
C ILE A 297 17.49 68.80 51.49
N VAL A 298 18.42 67.92 51.10
CA VAL A 298 18.33 66.47 51.35
C VAL A 298 18.24 66.15 52.83
N GLY A 299 19.07 66.78 53.67
CA GLY A 299 19.04 66.58 55.12
C GLY A 299 17.76 67.05 55.83
N LYS A 300 16.99 67.93 55.20
CA LYS A 300 15.74 68.50 55.77
C LYS A 300 14.47 67.73 55.39
N ALA A 301 14.57 66.68 54.58
CA ALA A 301 13.39 66.00 54.02
C ALA A 301 12.58 65.28 55.08
N LYS A 302 11.25 65.47 55.05
CA LYS A 302 10.31 64.89 56.02
C LYS A 302 9.49 63.74 55.43
N SER A 303 9.12 63.82 54.15
CA SER A 303 8.16 62.90 53.54
C SER A 303 8.57 62.39 52.16
N SER A 304 9.05 63.28 51.28
CA SER A 304 9.42 62.91 49.92
C SER A 304 10.54 63.78 49.39
N LEU A 305 11.41 63.15 48.61
CA LEU A 305 12.50 63.84 47.98
C LEU A 305 12.70 63.31 46.56
N PHE A 306 12.81 64.24 45.62
CA PHE A 306 13.04 63.95 44.22
C PHE A 306 14.29 64.70 43.77
N ALA A 307 15.23 64.00 43.16
CA ALA A 307 16.50 64.59 42.80
C ALA A 307 17.00 64.11 41.43
N VAL A 308 17.63 65.02 40.72
CA VAL A 308 18.41 64.74 39.51
C VAL A 308 19.84 65.18 39.82
N VAL A 309 20.73 64.22 39.99
CA VAL A 309 22.07 64.42 40.53
C VAL A 309 23.09 63.64 39.70
N PRO A 310 24.04 64.32 39.03
CA PRO A 310 25.15 63.69 38.34
C PRO A 310 25.99 62.85 39.30
N ALA A 311 26.54 61.74 38.81
CA ALA A 311 27.26 60.80 39.64
C ALA A 311 28.63 61.31 40.11
N ASP A 312 29.12 62.43 39.56
CA ASP A 312 30.31 63.14 40.05
C ASP A 312 30.01 64.05 41.27
N MET A 313 28.75 64.26 41.64
CA MET A 313 28.34 65.01 42.84
C MET A 313 28.31 64.12 44.10
N GLU A 314 29.45 63.52 44.45
CA GLU A 314 29.57 62.55 45.54
C GLU A 314 29.10 63.09 46.91
N ASN A 315 29.27 64.40 47.15
CA ASN A 315 28.81 65.06 48.38
C ASN A 315 27.30 65.03 48.51
N VAL A 316 26.59 65.32 47.42
CA VAL A 316 25.12 65.32 47.39
C VAL A 316 24.61 63.88 47.47
N LEU A 317 25.23 62.95 46.73
CA LEU A 317 24.90 61.52 46.80
C LEU A 317 25.08 60.94 48.21
N SER A 318 26.16 61.33 48.92
CA SER A 318 26.40 60.89 50.30
C SER A 318 25.29 61.32 51.25
N ALA A 319 24.70 62.50 51.02
CA ALA A 319 23.65 63.04 51.86
C ALA A 319 22.40 62.15 51.86
N PHE A 320 22.11 61.46 50.74
CA PHE A 320 20.94 60.59 50.65
C PHE A 320 21.04 59.36 51.56
N SER A 321 22.24 58.85 51.83
CA SER A 321 22.44 57.75 52.78
C SER A 321 22.07 58.12 54.21
N THR A 322 21.94 59.42 54.51
CA THR A 322 21.54 59.93 55.84
C THR A 322 20.04 60.20 55.95
N VAL A 323 19.29 60.03 54.87
CA VAL A 323 17.85 60.29 54.83
C VAL A 323 17.11 59.22 55.64
N LYS A 324 16.14 59.65 56.46
CA LYS A 324 15.35 58.75 57.30
C LYS A 324 14.60 57.73 56.44
N PRO A 325 14.48 56.45 56.86
CA PRO A 325 13.77 55.41 56.12
C PRO A 325 12.30 55.76 55.79
N THR A 326 11.68 56.67 56.53
CA THR A 326 10.30 57.13 56.31
C THR A 326 10.13 58.08 55.12
N VAL A 327 11.22 58.59 54.54
CA VAL A 327 11.18 59.54 53.42
C VAL A 327 11.30 58.77 52.11
N SER A 328 10.33 58.92 51.20
CA SER A 328 10.44 58.32 49.87
C SER A 328 11.40 59.14 48.99
N VAL A 329 12.51 58.54 48.57
CA VAL A 329 13.54 59.19 47.74
C VAL A 329 13.52 58.65 46.32
N GLN A 330 13.56 59.53 45.33
CA GLN A 330 13.73 59.21 43.92
C GLN A 330 14.94 59.98 43.37
N ILE A 331 15.96 59.28 42.90
CA ILE A 331 17.21 59.85 42.37
C ILE A 331 17.41 59.44 40.91
N VAL A 332 17.49 60.41 40.00
CA VAL A 332 18.01 60.20 38.65
C VAL A 332 19.48 60.58 38.62
N THR A 333 20.34 59.72 38.08
CA THR A 333 21.77 60.01 37.91
C THR A 333 22.26 59.59 36.51
N ASP A 334 23.43 60.07 36.08
CA ASP A 334 23.95 59.85 34.72
C ASP A 334 24.64 58.50 34.53
N LYS A 335 25.20 57.92 35.59
CA LYS A 335 25.89 56.63 35.55
C LYS A 335 25.82 55.90 36.89
N LEU A 336 25.98 54.57 36.84
CA LEU A 336 26.06 53.73 38.02
C LEU A 336 27.49 53.80 38.61
N THR A 337 27.63 54.26 39.84
CA THR A 337 28.89 54.24 40.62
C THR A 337 28.69 53.41 41.88
N ASP A 338 29.77 52.99 42.55
CA ASP A 338 29.69 52.22 43.80
C ASP A 338 28.81 52.90 44.87
N GLN A 339 28.81 54.23 44.91
CA GLN A 339 27.98 55.02 45.81
C GLN A 339 26.51 54.99 45.40
N VAL A 340 26.20 55.13 44.11
CA VAL A 340 24.84 55.05 43.57
C VAL A 340 24.28 53.63 43.78
N SER A 341 25.09 52.59 43.60
CA SER A 341 24.71 51.20 43.88
C SER A 341 24.33 51.00 45.35
N LYS A 342 25.14 51.53 46.29
CA LYS A 342 24.83 51.49 47.73
C LYS A 342 23.52 52.23 48.07
N LEU A 343 23.24 53.35 47.41
CA LEU A 343 21.97 54.05 47.59
C LEU A 343 20.78 53.25 47.08
N ALA A 344 20.94 52.51 45.98
CA ALA A 344 19.88 51.67 45.41
C ALA A 344 19.53 50.46 46.29
N GLU A 345 20.42 50.03 47.19
CA GLU A 345 20.16 48.97 48.17
C GLU A 345 19.28 49.45 49.35
N ILE A 346 19.12 50.76 49.54
CA ILE A 346 18.29 51.32 50.61
C ILE A 346 16.81 51.28 50.19
N GLU A 347 15.99 50.57 50.95
CA GLU A 347 14.59 50.24 50.61
C GLU A 347 13.72 51.44 50.21
N ASN A 348 13.92 52.60 50.85
CA ASN A 348 13.16 53.82 50.59
C ASN A 348 13.74 54.71 49.47
N ILE A 349 14.82 54.29 48.80
CA ILE A 349 15.47 55.02 47.72
C ILE A 349 15.30 54.27 46.39
N LYS A 350 14.70 54.94 45.41
CA LYS A 350 14.64 54.47 44.03
C LYS A 350 15.65 55.24 43.22
N VAL A 351 16.54 54.53 42.53
CA VAL A 351 17.53 55.11 41.63
C VAL A 351 17.19 54.77 40.19
N LYS A 352 17.36 55.73 39.28
CA LYS A 352 17.29 55.52 37.82
C LYS A 352 18.50 56.13 37.14
N ILE A 353 18.93 55.51 36.05
CA ILE A 353 20.07 55.97 35.25
C ILE A 353 19.57 56.63 33.97
N LEU A 354 20.00 57.85 33.72
CA LEU A 354 19.74 58.62 32.50
C LEU A 354 21.07 59.13 31.93
N PRO A 355 21.61 58.51 30.85
CA PRO A 355 22.97 58.76 30.36
C PRO A 355 23.33 60.23 30.08
N GLU A 356 22.33 61.08 29.84
CA GLU A 356 22.50 62.50 29.59
C GLU A 356 21.57 63.31 30.51
N LEU A 357 22.16 64.01 31.49
CA LEU A 357 21.44 64.96 32.33
C LEU A 357 21.57 66.37 31.75
N GLU A 358 20.44 67.05 31.58
CA GLU A 358 20.43 68.47 31.16
C GLU A 358 20.38 69.43 32.35
N TYR A 359 19.84 68.96 33.48
CA TYR A 359 19.61 69.75 34.68
C TYR A 359 20.02 68.98 35.92
N ILE A 360 20.37 69.72 36.97
CA ILE A 360 20.52 69.22 38.33
C ILE A 360 19.49 69.87 39.22
N GLY A 361 19.04 69.14 40.23
CA GLY A 361 18.14 69.74 41.20
C GLY A 361 17.63 68.77 42.24
N VAL A 362 17.12 69.32 43.34
CA VAL A 362 16.44 68.58 44.40
C VAL A 362 15.15 69.31 44.72
N SER A 363 14.05 68.57 44.73
CA SER A 363 12.75 69.01 45.24
C SER A 363 12.40 68.21 46.48
N ARG A 364 12.09 68.91 47.57
CA ARG A 364 11.77 68.33 48.87
C ARG A 364 10.37 68.70 49.28
N ASP A 365 9.56 67.71 49.66
CA ASP A 365 8.26 67.85 50.32
C ASP A 365 7.25 68.79 49.65
N ARG A 366 7.49 69.20 48.40
CA ARG A 366 6.83 70.36 47.75
C ARG A 366 6.96 71.68 48.53
N GLU A 367 7.96 71.80 49.40
CA GLU A 367 8.25 72.98 50.22
C GLU A 367 9.45 73.77 49.72
N GLU A 368 10.36 73.12 48.99
CA GLU A 368 11.61 73.75 48.56
C GLU A 368 12.17 73.04 47.33
N VAL A 369 12.67 73.81 46.38
CA VAL A 369 13.34 73.28 45.20
C VAL A 369 14.64 74.03 44.93
N VAL A 370 15.66 73.30 44.52
CA VAL A 370 16.82 73.83 43.82
C VAL A 370 16.85 73.26 42.41
N PHE A 371 17.20 74.12 41.46
CA PHE A 371 17.31 73.78 40.05
C PHE A 371 18.49 74.52 39.42
N ALA A 372 19.31 73.83 38.63
CA ALA A 372 20.36 74.46 37.82
C ALA A 372 20.58 73.70 36.50
N SER A 373 21.07 74.40 35.48
CA SER A 373 21.47 73.81 34.19
C SER A 373 22.88 73.24 34.25
N ILE A 374 23.12 72.12 33.55
CA ILE A 374 24.45 71.48 33.46
C ILE A 374 25.31 72.10 32.34
N LYS A 375 24.70 72.68 31.30
CA LYS A 375 25.36 73.05 30.03
C LYS A 375 26.04 74.44 30.00
N GLU A 376 25.81 75.30 30.99
CA GLU A 376 26.38 76.65 31.07
C GLU A 376 26.90 76.94 32.49
N GLU A 377 27.71 78.00 32.66
CA GLU A 377 28.26 78.48 33.94
C GLU A 377 27.18 78.43 35.04
N VAL A 378 27.25 77.44 35.94
CA VAL A 378 26.11 76.97 36.76
C VAL A 378 25.58 78.08 37.66
N LYS A 379 24.51 78.74 37.23
CA LYS A 379 23.69 79.62 38.08
C LYS A 379 22.44 78.86 38.47
N GLY A 380 22.39 78.41 39.72
CA GLY A 380 21.22 77.72 40.27
C GLY A 380 20.16 78.71 40.75
N VAL A 381 18.93 78.25 40.87
CA VAL A 381 17.85 78.98 41.52
C VAL A 381 17.28 78.10 42.62
N ALA A 382 17.14 78.66 43.82
CA ALA A 382 16.41 78.05 44.92
C ALA A 382 15.14 78.85 45.22
N SER A 383 14.04 78.16 45.47
CA SER A 383 12.80 78.81 45.90
C SER A 383 12.00 77.94 46.87
N THR A 384 11.38 78.60 47.82
CA THR A 384 10.35 78.07 48.73
C THR A 384 8.93 78.49 48.30
N MET A 385 8.80 79.22 47.19
CA MET A 385 7.48 79.64 46.69
C MET A 385 6.80 78.49 45.95
N THR A 386 5.57 78.18 46.34
CA THR A 386 4.78 77.08 45.79
C THR A 386 4.75 77.06 44.25
N SER A 387 4.55 78.22 43.61
CA SER A 387 4.50 78.33 42.15
C SER A 387 5.81 77.94 41.45
N TYR A 388 6.97 78.25 42.04
CA TYR A 388 8.27 77.87 41.50
C TYR A 388 8.64 76.43 41.84
N ILE A 389 8.23 75.94 43.01
CA ILE A 389 8.39 74.53 43.39
C ILE A 389 7.67 73.62 42.40
N GLU A 390 6.42 73.92 42.06
CA GLU A 390 5.66 73.13 41.09
C GLU A 390 6.28 73.17 39.69
N LEU A 391 6.69 74.36 39.23
CA LEU A 391 7.33 74.55 37.93
C LEU A 391 8.65 73.77 37.81
N PHE A 392 9.58 73.97 38.73
CA PHE A 392 10.90 73.33 38.65
C PHE A 392 10.84 71.82 38.96
N THR A 393 9.95 71.39 39.85
CA THR A 393 9.75 69.95 40.09
C THR A 393 9.20 69.24 38.86
N ARG A 394 8.38 69.91 38.03
CA ARG A 394 7.89 69.33 36.76
C ARG A 394 9.05 69.03 35.80
N PHE A 395 9.97 69.99 35.61
CA PHE A 395 11.16 69.78 34.78
C PHE A 395 12.03 68.64 35.29
N LEU A 396 12.25 68.57 36.61
CA LEU A 396 13.02 67.49 37.22
C LEU A 396 12.32 66.12 37.05
N ARG A 397 11.00 66.05 37.18
CA ARG A 397 10.22 64.79 37.00
C ARG A 397 10.20 64.27 35.58
N ASP A 398 10.20 65.15 34.58
CA ASP A 398 10.28 64.74 33.18
C ASP A 398 11.57 63.94 32.92
N SER A 399 12.67 64.23 33.63
CA SER A 399 13.90 63.42 33.59
C SER A 399 13.71 62.01 34.15
N TRP A 400 12.88 61.81 35.18
CA TRP A 400 12.61 60.48 35.75
C TRP A 400 11.76 59.58 34.87
N LEU A 401 10.85 60.16 34.08
CA LEU A 401 10.07 59.43 33.08
C LEU A 401 10.96 58.95 31.92
N LYS A 402 11.95 59.75 31.54
CA LYS A 402 12.92 59.42 30.47
C LYS A 402 14.00 58.43 30.91
N ALA A 403 14.30 58.37 32.21
CA ALA A 403 15.37 57.52 32.76
C ALA A 403 15.00 56.03 32.77
N LYS A 404 15.99 55.18 32.43
CA LYS A 404 15.87 53.72 32.45
C LYS A 404 16.16 53.17 33.87
N PRO A 405 15.54 52.06 34.29
CA PRO A 405 15.92 51.38 35.53
C PRO A 405 17.39 50.93 35.48
N PRO A 406 18.13 50.95 36.60
CA PRO A 406 19.45 50.30 36.65
C PRO A 406 19.27 48.80 36.36
N SER A 407 20.10 48.29 35.45
CA SER A 407 20.11 46.88 35.00
C SER A 407 20.89 45.99 35.94
#